data_AF-A0A9C9TDQ7-F1
#
_entry.id   AF-A0A9C9TDQ7-F1
#
_cell.length_a   1.000
_cell.length_b   1.000
_cell.length_c   1.000
_cell.angle_alpha   90.00
_cell.angle_beta   90.00
_cell.angle_gamma   90.00
#
_symmetry.space_group_name_H-M   'P 1'
#
loop_
_entity.id
_entity.type
_entity.pdbx_description
1 polymer ?
#
loop_
_entity_poly.entity_id
_entity_poly.type
_entity_poly.pdbx_seq_one_letter_code
_entity_poly.pdbx_strand_id
1 'polypeptide(L)'
;MMEEPTMPAYARPGRALHLAFIASILFYVLVVELGVRLLEPFAGFAPDFNSDQIAFGALRLGFIVLGAISLVMLSVVWQRPRLIKSVGSIFIVAYASLDVLATLGLILFLLGGLRLDFYSFAVPALAGHLLLLTQGHRWDELVDELAASQRDELG
;
A
#
# COMPACT_ATOMS: atom_id res chain seq x y z
N MET A 1 -25.57 -32.86 10.55
CA MET A 1 -25.56 -31.43 10.94
C MET A 1 -24.16 -30.95 10.61
N MET A 2 -23.95 -30.38 9.43
CA MET A 2 -22.66 -29.79 9.08
C MET A 2 -22.69 -28.36 9.63
N GLU A 3 -21.78 -28.06 10.55
CA GLU A 3 -21.54 -26.68 10.99
C GLU A 3 -21.26 -25.85 9.75
N GLU A 4 -22.15 -24.89 9.48
CA GLU A 4 -21.93 -23.89 8.46
C GLU A 4 -20.60 -23.21 8.80
N PRO A 5 -19.58 -23.22 7.91
CA PRO A 5 -18.29 -22.63 8.23
C PRO A 5 -18.54 -21.15 8.48
N THR A 6 -18.56 -20.78 9.77
CA THR A 6 -18.68 -19.41 10.23
C THR A 6 -17.50 -18.68 9.62
N MET A 7 -17.75 -17.91 8.55
CA MET A 7 -16.68 -17.14 7.93
C MET A 7 -16.03 -16.28 9.02
N PRO A 8 -14.71 -16.33 9.17
CA PRO A 8 -14.03 -15.48 10.13
C PRO A 8 -14.40 -14.01 9.93
N ALA A 9 -14.53 -13.27 11.03
CA ALA A 9 -15.07 -11.91 11.09
C ALA A 9 -14.26 -10.88 10.27
N TYR A 10 -13.08 -11.23 9.77
CA TYR A 10 -12.35 -10.45 8.74
C TYR A 10 -13.09 -10.25 7.42
N ALA A 11 -14.03 -11.12 7.10
CA ALA A 11 -14.39 -11.41 5.71
C ALA A 11 -15.04 -10.26 4.92
N ARG A 12 -15.52 -9.17 5.56
CA ARG A 12 -16.27 -8.11 4.86
C ARG A 12 -15.59 -6.74 4.81
N PRO A 13 -15.38 -5.99 5.90
CA PRO A 13 -14.85 -4.64 5.81
C PRO A 13 -13.35 -4.58 5.45
N GLY A 14 -12.52 -5.44 6.06
CA GLY A 14 -11.08 -5.51 5.74
C GLY A 14 -10.82 -5.97 4.30
N ARG A 15 -11.62 -6.93 3.82
CA ARG A 15 -11.57 -7.41 2.44
C ARG A 15 -12.03 -6.36 1.42
N ALA A 16 -13.10 -5.62 1.72
CA ALA A 16 -13.56 -4.53 0.87
C ALA A 16 -12.51 -3.40 0.79
N LEU A 17 -11.90 -3.05 1.92
CA LEU A 17 -10.84 -2.05 1.98
C LEU A 17 -9.60 -2.51 1.19
N HIS A 18 -9.17 -3.76 1.35
CA HIS A 18 -8.06 -4.33 0.60
C HIS A 18 -8.30 -4.29 -0.92
N LEU A 19 -9.49 -4.68 -1.37
CA LEU A 19 -9.87 -4.61 -2.78
C LEU A 19 -9.88 -3.17 -3.30
N ALA A 20 -10.32 -2.20 -2.50
CA ALA A 20 -10.29 -0.79 -2.87
C ALA A 20 -8.84 -0.30 -3.09
N PHE A 21 -7.90 -0.68 -2.22
CA PHE A 21 -6.48 -0.33 -2.38
C PHE A 21 -5.78 -1.09 -3.52
N ILE A 22 -6.18 -2.32 -3.83
CA ILE A 22 -5.68 -2.97 -5.05
C ILE A 22 -6.22 -2.24 -6.28
N ALA A 23 -7.50 -1.88 -6.26
CA ALA A 23 -8.13 -1.15 -7.37
C ALA A 23 -7.50 0.22 -7.61
N SER A 24 -7.08 0.94 -6.56
CA SER A 24 -6.34 2.21 -6.71
C SER A 24 -5.01 2.00 -7.43
N ILE A 25 -4.22 0.98 -7.05
CA ILE A 25 -2.95 0.69 -7.73
C ILE A 25 -3.17 0.28 -9.19
N LEU A 26 -4.19 -0.55 -9.47
CA LEU A 26 -4.55 -0.91 -10.85
C LEU A 26 -5.01 0.30 -11.67
N PHE A 27 -5.70 1.25 -11.03
CA PHE A 27 -6.05 2.52 -11.66
C PHE A 27 -4.79 3.34 -11.98
N TYR A 28 -3.78 3.36 -11.11
CA TYR A 28 -2.50 4.01 -11.41
C TYR A 28 -1.79 3.35 -12.60
N VAL A 29 -1.80 2.02 -12.70
CA VAL A 29 -1.29 1.28 -13.87
C VAL A 29 -2.00 1.74 -15.14
N LEU A 30 -3.33 1.85 -15.09
CA LEU A 30 -4.12 2.33 -16.23
C LEU A 30 -3.72 3.76 -16.63
N VAL A 31 -3.55 4.67 -15.67
CA VAL A 31 -3.10 6.04 -15.93
C VAL A 31 -1.73 6.06 -16.63
N VAL A 32 -0.78 5.25 -16.16
CA VAL A 32 0.56 5.14 -16.74
C VAL A 32 0.52 4.61 -18.17
N GLU A 33 -0.25 3.54 -18.41
CA GLU A 33 -0.37 2.93 -19.72
C GLU A 33 -1.09 3.85 -20.72
N LEU A 34 -2.15 4.53 -20.29
CA LEU A 34 -2.85 5.52 -21.12
C LEU A 34 -1.94 6.71 -21.43
N GLY A 35 -1.21 7.23 -20.44
CA GLY A 35 -0.28 8.34 -20.64
C GLY A 35 0.75 8.02 -21.71
N VAL A 36 1.39 6.85 -21.65
CA VAL A 36 2.39 6.49 -22.66
C VAL A 36 1.78 6.20 -24.03
N ARG A 37 0.64 5.51 -24.11
CA ARG A 37 0.05 5.12 -25.40
C ARG A 37 -0.64 6.27 -26.13
N LEU A 38 -1.22 7.22 -25.39
CA LEU A 38 -2.03 8.29 -25.97
C LEU A 38 -1.30 9.63 -26.11
N LEU A 39 -0.22 9.86 -25.33
CA LEU A 39 0.50 11.14 -25.31
C LEU A 39 1.94 11.02 -25.84
N GLU A 40 2.20 10.04 -26.71
CA GLU A 40 3.56 9.68 -27.13
C GLU A 40 4.25 10.82 -27.93
N PRO A 41 5.48 11.24 -27.56
CA PRO A 41 6.25 10.84 -26.38
C PRO A 41 5.84 11.60 -25.11
N PHE A 42 5.31 10.87 -24.10
CA PHE A 42 5.00 11.47 -22.81
C PHE A 42 6.31 11.70 -22.04
N ALA A 43 6.79 12.95 -22.06
CA ALA A 43 8.03 13.36 -21.38
C ALA A 43 7.84 13.67 -19.88
N GLY A 44 6.64 13.47 -19.35
CA GLY A 44 6.23 13.95 -18.03
C GLY A 44 5.78 15.41 -18.06
N PHE A 45 5.25 15.88 -16.93
CA PHE A 45 4.81 17.27 -16.75
C PHE A 45 5.94 18.24 -16.43
N ALA A 46 7.13 17.73 -16.08
CA ALA A 46 8.30 18.54 -15.77
C ALA A 46 9.55 18.01 -16.50
N PRO A 47 9.56 18.04 -17.85
CA PRO A 47 10.64 17.47 -18.65
C PRO A 47 12.00 18.13 -18.37
N ASP A 48 12.02 19.43 -18.07
CA ASP A 48 13.24 20.16 -17.71
C ASP A 48 13.83 19.66 -16.38
N PHE A 49 12.98 19.23 -15.44
CA PHE A 49 13.41 18.65 -14.17
C PHE A 49 14.10 17.30 -14.37
N ASN A 50 13.69 16.52 -15.38
CA ASN A 50 14.35 15.27 -15.75
C ASN A 50 15.72 15.51 -16.42
N SER A 51 15.91 16.67 -17.06
CA SER A 51 17.19 17.04 -17.67
C SER A 51 18.27 17.35 -16.61
N ASP A 52 17.87 17.83 -15.44
CA ASP A 52 18.74 17.95 -14.26
C ASP A 52 18.85 16.60 -13.54
N GLN A 53 19.75 15.76 -14.05
CA GLN A 53 19.97 14.40 -13.56
C GLN A 53 20.32 14.34 -12.06
N ILE A 54 20.94 15.40 -11.51
CA ILE A 54 21.31 15.45 -10.09
C ILE A 54 20.07 15.70 -9.24
N ALA A 55 19.29 16.73 -9.57
CA ALA A 55 18.07 17.05 -8.83
C ALA A 55 17.04 15.92 -8.92
N PHE A 56 16.85 15.34 -10.10
CA PHE A 56 15.93 14.23 -10.30
C PHE A 56 16.40 12.94 -9.63
N GLY A 57 17.72 12.67 -9.67
CA GLY A 57 18.33 11.55 -8.94
C GLY A 57 18.16 11.69 -7.42
N ALA A 58 18.35 12.89 -6.87
CA ALA A 58 18.11 13.17 -5.46
C ALA A 58 16.63 13.01 -5.07
N LEU A 59 15.70 13.44 -5.93
CA LEU A 59 14.26 13.25 -5.72
C LEU A 59 13.90 11.76 -5.67
N ARG A 60 14.37 10.97 -6.65
CA ARG A 60 14.19 9.51 -6.67
C ARG A 60 14.74 8.86 -5.41
N LEU A 61 15.93 9.24 -4.99
CA LEU A 61 16.52 8.74 -3.75
C LEU A 61 15.67 9.10 -2.53
N GLY A 62 15.16 10.34 -2.45
CA GLY A 62 14.25 10.77 -1.40
C GLY A 62 12.97 9.92 -1.36
N PHE A 63 12.42 9.57 -2.52
CA PHE A 63 11.22 8.73 -2.62
C PHE A 63 11.51 7.28 -2.25
N ILE A 64 12.70 6.75 -2.61
CA ILE A 64 13.15 5.43 -2.16
C ILE A 64 13.25 5.39 -0.63
N VAL A 65 13.85 6.42 -0.02
CA VAL A 65 13.96 6.54 1.44
C VAL A 65 12.58 6.63 2.08
N LEU A 66 11.67 7.44 1.53
CA LEU A 66 10.31 7.57 2.04
C LEU A 66 9.53 6.24 1.92
N GLY A 67 9.68 5.54 0.79
CA GLY A 67 9.13 4.21 0.60
C GLY A 67 9.67 3.19 1.61
N ALA A 68 10.97 3.23 1.89
CA ALA A 68 11.57 2.40 2.93
C ALA A 68 11.00 2.73 4.32
N ILE A 69 10.79 4.01 4.65
CA ILE A 69 10.14 4.43 5.89
C ILE A 69 8.71 3.87 5.98
N SER A 70 7.93 3.92 4.89
CA SER A 70 6.58 3.34 4.85
C SER A 70 6.60 1.82 5.10
N LEU A 71 7.56 1.09 4.54
CA LEU A 71 7.72 -0.35 4.79
C LEU A 71 8.17 -0.66 6.22
N VAL A 72 9.03 0.19 6.80
CA VAL A 72 9.41 0.09 8.21
C VAL A 72 8.20 0.35 9.11
N MET A 73 7.40 1.38 8.82
CA MET A 73 6.16 1.64 9.58
C MET A 73 5.19 0.47 9.50
N LEU A 74 4.97 -0.10 8.32
CA LEU A 74 4.19 -1.32 8.13
C LEU A 74 4.71 -2.46 9.01
N SER A 75 6.03 -2.67 9.03
CA SER A 75 6.67 -3.70 9.83
C SER A 75 6.51 -3.47 11.34
N VAL A 76 6.63 -2.23 11.80
CA VAL A 76 6.43 -1.85 13.22
C VAL A 76 4.99 -2.10 13.64
N VAL A 77 4.03 -1.70 12.82
CA VAL A 77 2.60 -1.93 13.07
C VAL A 77 2.30 -3.42 13.12
N TRP A 78 2.92 -4.21 12.24
CA TRP A 78 2.77 -5.65 12.20
C TRP A 78 3.35 -6.36 13.44
N GLN A 79 4.49 -5.88 13.94
CA GLN A 79 5.18 -6.49 15.10
C GLN A 79 4.65 -5.99 16.44
N ARG A 80 4.06 -4.79 16.49
CA ARG A 80 3.58 -4.15 17.73
C ARG A 80 2.13 -3.68 17.58
N PRO A 81 1.18 -4.59 17.32
CA PRO A 81 -0.22 -4.25 17.12
C PRO A 81 -0.85 -3.55 18.33
N ARG A 82 -0.36 -3.84 19.54
CA ARG A 82 -0.82 -3.23 20.81
C ARG A 82 -0.63 -1.71 20.89
N LEU A 83 0.17 -1.11 20.01
CA LEU A 83 0.31 0.35 19.93
C LEU A 83 -0.95 1.03 19.35
N ILE A 84 -1.78 0.27 18.64
CA ILE A 84 -2.97 0.77 17.96
C ILE A 84 -4.20 0.13 18.60
N LYS A 85 -5.07 0.96 19.18
CA LYS A 85 -6.25 0.52 19.95
C LYS A 85 -7.40 -0.04 19.10
N SER A 86 -7.28 0.04 17.78
CA SER A 86 -8.33 -0.35 16.82
C SER A 86 -7.74 -1.18 15.70
N VAL A 87 -8.28 -2.38 15.50
CA VAL A 87 -7.94 -3.26 14.37
C VAL A 87 -8.15 -2.52 13.04
N GLY A 88 -9.25 -1.76 12.91
CA GLY A 88 -9.55 -0.96 11.73
C GLY A 88 -8.42 0.02 11.39
N SER A 89 -7.82 0.65 12.40
CA SER A 89 -6.68 1.54 12.20
C SER A 89 -5.43 0.79 11.77
N ILE A 90 -5.17 -0.41 12.30
CA ILE A 90 -4.04 -1.26 11.89
C ILE A 90 -4.15 -1.58 10.40
N PHE A 91 -5.34 -1.99 9.94
CA PHE A 91 -5.59 -2.24 8.52
C PHE A 91 -5.36 -1.01 7.65
N ILE A 92 -5.94 0.12 8.04
CA ILE A 92 -5.84 1.36 7.27
C ILE A 92 -4.36 1.73 7.13
N VAL A 93 -3.59 1.71 8.23
CA VAL A 93 -2.17 2.04 8.19
C VAL A 93 -1.40 1.04 7.32
N ALA A 94 -1.68 -0.26 7.45
CA ALA A 94 -1.00 -1.28 6.68
C ALA A 94 -1.22 -1.12 5.16
N TYR A 95 -2.48 -0.98 4.73
CA TYR A 95 -2.80 -0.83 3.32
C TYR A 95 -2.42 0.55 2.78
N ALA A 96 -2.62 1.63 3.55
CA ALA A 96 -2.22 2.97 3.14
C ALA A 96 -0.70 3.10 2.98
N SER A 97 0.10 2.40 3.79
CA SER A 97 1.56 2.40 3.64
C SER A 97 2.02 1.86 2.28
N LEU A 98 1.32 0.83 1.77
CA LEU A 98 1.58 0.25 0.46
C LEU A 98 1.05 1.13 -0.69
N ASP A 99 -0.13 1.74 -0.51
CA ASP A 99 -0.69 2.67 -1.49
C ASP A 99 0.15 3.95 -1.63
N VAL A 100 0.70 4.47 -0.52
CA VAL A 100 1.69 5.56 -0.53
C VAL A 100 2.89 5.18 -1.37
N LEU A 101 3.42 3.96 -1.23
CA LEU A 101 4.56 3.50 -2.02
C LEU A 101 4.24 3.55 -3.53
N ALA A 102 3.09 3.01 -3.94
CA ALA A 102 2.66 3.06 -5.35
C ALA A 102 2.42 4.50 -5.84
N THR A 103 1.89 5.37 -4.99
CA THR A 103 1.66 6.79 -5.28
C THR A 103 2.96 7.54 -5.53
N LEU A 104 4.03 7.26 -4.76
CA LEU A 104 5.36 7.84 -5.00
C LEU A 104 5.89 7.47 -6.39
N GLY A 105 5.74 6.21 -6.80
CA GLY A 105 6.08 5.78 -8.16
C GLY A 105 5.27 6.50 -9.24
N LEU A 106 3.97 6.69 -8.99
CA LEU A 106 3.11 7.41 -9.93
C LEU A 106 3.57 8.86 -10.11
N ILE A 107 3.90 9.54 -9.00
CA ILE A 107 4.42 10.91 -9.04
C ILE A 107 5.72 10.97 -9.85
N LEU A 108 6.65 10.04 -9.67
CA LEU A 108 7.89 10.01 -10.46
C LEU A 108 7.62 9.80 -11.95
N PHE A 109 6.71 8.90 -12.31
CA PHE A 109 6.30 8.72 -13.71
C PHE A 109 5.68 10.00 -14.28
N LEU A 110 4.77 10.65 -13.54
CA LEU A 110 4.14 11.88 -14.00
C LEU A 110 5.15 13.02 -14.17
N LEU A 111 6.23 13.04 -13.38
CA LEU A 111 7.30 14.03 -13.49
C LEU A 111 8.25 13.74 -14.65
N GLY A 112 8.76 12.50 -14.76
CA GLY A 112 9.85 12.15 -15.68
C GLY A 112 9.44 11.34 -16.92
N GLY A 113 8.18 10.91 -17.01
CA GLY A 113 7.64 10.15 -18.15
C GLY A 113 8.09 8.68 -18.25
N LEU A 114 9.00 8.23 -17.37
CA LEU A 114 9.54 6.87 -17.44
C LEU A 114 8.64 5.86 -16.72
N ARG A 115 8.11 4.89 -17.46
CA ARG A 115 7.29 3.80 -16.91
C ARG A 115 7.99 3.04 -15.78
N LEU A 116 9.31 2.86 -15.89
CA LEU A 116 10.11 2.13 -14.92
C LEU A 116 10.07 2.77 -13.53
N ASP A 117 9.95 4.10 -13.46
CA ASP A 117 9.86 4.82 -12.20
C ASP A 117 8.57 4.47 -11.46
N PHE A 118 7.45 4.28 -12.16
CA PHE A 118 6.23 3.78 -11.53
C PHE A 118 6.36 2.31 -11.10
N TYR A 119 6.78 1.43 -12.00
CA TYR A 119 6.80 -0.01 -11.73
C TYR A 119 7.78 -0.41 -10.62
N SER A 120 8.88 0.35 -10.44
CA SER A 120 9.84 0.11 -9.34
C SER A 120 9.21 0.22 -7.94
N PHE A 121 8.11 0.97 -7.80
CA PHE A 121 7.37 1.11 -6.54
C PHE A 121 6.04 0.33 -6.54
N ALA A 122 5.34 0.29 -7.67
CA ALA A 122 4.05 -0.38 -7.76
C ALA A 122 4.15 -1.91 -7.60
N VAL A 123 5.21 -2.54 -8.14
CA VAL A 123 5.43 -3.99 -8.02
C VAL A 123 5.63 -4.42 -6.56
N PRO A 124 6.55 -3.82 -5.77
CA PRO A 124 6.69 -4.17 -4.36
C PRO A 124 5.45 -3.82 -3.54
N ALA A 125 4.72 -2.75 -3.86
CA ALA A 125 3.45 -2.43 -3.21
C ALA A 125 2.40 -3.55 -3.42
N LEU A 126 2.22 -4.00 -4.67
CA LEU A 126 1.32 -5.11 -5.01
C LEU A 126 1.75 -6.43 -4.35
N ALA A 127 3.06 -6.72 -4.33
CA ALA A 127 3.59 -7.88 -3.62
C ALA A 127 3.26 -7.81 -2.12
N GLY A 128 3.43 -6.63 -1.50
CA GLY A 128 3.02 -6.39 -0.11
C GLY A 128 1.53 -6.62 0.11
N HIS A 129 0.67 -6.15 -0.80
CA HIS A 129 -0.78 -6.38 -0.72
C HIS A 129 -1.13 -7.86 -0.82
N LEU A 130 -0.44 -8.61 -1.67
CA LEU A 130 -0.61 -10.07 -1.79
C LEU A 130 -0.19 -10.77 -0.51
N LEU A 131 0.95 -10.39 0.07
CA LEU A 131 1.42 -10.95 1.34
C LEU A 131 0.42 -10.67 2.48
N LEU A 132 -0.08 -9.43 2.60
CA LEU A 132 -1.11 -9.09 3.59
C LEU A 132 -2.40 -9.87 3.40
N LEU A 133 -2.78 -10.20 2.16
CA LEU A 133 -3.94 -11.05 1.87
C LEU A 133 -3.73 -12.49 2.36
N THR A 134 -2.54 -13.06 2.13
CA THR A 134 -2.23 -14.44 2.55
C THR A 134 -2.19 -14.61 4.07
N GLN A 135 -1.97 -13.53 4.82
CA GLN A 135 -1.93 -13.56 6.29
C GLN A 135 -3.30 -13.33 6.95
N GLY A 136 -4.41 -13.63 6.25
CA GLY A 136 -5.79 -13.49 6.77
C GLY A 136 -6.06 -14.14 8.13
N HIS A 137 -5.45 -15.28 8.42
CA HIS A 137 -5.58 -15.97 9.72
C HIS A 137 -4.98 -15.17 10.89
N ARG A 138 -3.79 -14.60 10.68
CA ARG A 138 -3.04 -13.82 11.69
C ARG A 138 -3.75 -12.51 12.05
N TRP A 139 -4.43 -12.03 11.04
CA TRP A 139 -5.35 -10.95 11.04
C TRP A 139 -6.56 -11.30 11.93
N ASP A 140 -7.23 -12.44 11.72
CA ASP A 140 -8.31 -12.91 12.61
C ASP A 140 -7.85 -13.01 14.07
N GLU A 141 -6.67 -13.57 14.32
CA GLU A 141 -6.05 -13.63 15.64
C GLU A 141 -5.89 -12.24 16.28
N LEU A 142 -5.48 -11.23 15.50
CA LEU A 142 -5.37 -9.84 15.97
C LEU A 142 -6.72 -9.27 16.41
N VAL A 143 -7.81 -9.60 15.72
CA VAL A 143 -9.17 -9.16 16.13
C VAL A 143 -9.56 -9.79 17.45
N ASP A 144 -9.30 -11.09 17.60
CA ASP A 144 -9.64 -11.83 18.81
C ASP A 144 -8.82 -11.35 20.02
N GLU A 145 -7.51 -11.09 19.84
CA GLU A 145 -6.64 -10.55 20.89
C GLU A 145 -7.09 -9.16 21.36
N LEU A 146 -7.41 -8.25 20.43
CA LEU A 146 -7.89 -6.90 20.77
C LEU A 146 -9.27 -6.93 21.45
N ALA A 147 -10.16 -7.83 21.02
CA ALA A 147 -11.47 -8.02 21.64
C ALA A 147 -11.37 -8.64 23.05
N ALA A 148 -10.35 -9.46 23.31
CA ALA A 148 -10.06 -9.97 24.65
C ALA A 148 -9.51 -8.86 25.55
N SER A 149 -8.52 -8.07 25.10
CA SER A 149 -7.94 -6.99 25.92
C SER A 149 -8.95 -5.91 26.29
N GLN A 150 -9.89 -5.58 25.40
CA GLN A 150 -10.92 -4.58 25.70
C GLN A 150 -11.95 -5.08 26.73
N ARG A 151 -12.17 -6.40 26.84
CA ARG A 151 -13.04 -6.98 27.88
C ARG A 151 -12.39 -6.93 29.25
N ASP A 152 -11.09 -7.18 29.33
CA ASP A 152 -10.33 -7.13 30.58
C ASP A 152 -10.18 -5.70 31.14
N GLU A 153 -10.21 -4.66 30.30
CA GLU A 153 -10.20 -3.25 30.74
C GLU A 153 -11.55 -2.76 31.31
N LEU A 154 -12.64 -3.49 31.07
CA LEU A 154 -14.02 -3.10 31.45
C LEU A 154 -14.62 -3.93 32.60
N GLY A 155 -13.92 -4.97 33.06
CA GLY A 155 -14.30 -5.83 34.20
C GLY A 155 -13.53 -5.52 35.46
#